data_AF-A0A3S5EUD9-F1
#
_entry.id   AF-A0A3S5EUD9-F1
#
_cell.length_a   1.000
_cell.length_b   1.000
_cell.length_c   1.000
_cell.angle_alpha   90.00
_cell.angle_beta   90.00
_cell.angle_gamma   90.00
#
_symmetry.space_group_name_H-M   'P 1'
#
loop_
_entity.id
_entity.type
_entity.pdbx_description
1 polymer ?
#
loop_
_entity_poly.entity_id
_entity_poly.type
_entity_poly.pdbx_seq_one_letter_code
_entity_poly.pdbx_strand_id
1 'polypeptide(L)'
;MENDKVVSILNDLLTKNYDAEKGYKEAAEKIEHTSLRGYFENQSKNRYDFGHEIKGLISKYGGEPDKGTSLAGDLHRTWISIRDAFATGDQAIYDECIRGEEAFSEEYGDVLEDAVLPQDVRDTVVKQKLSVDKALASLRVMEGFTS
;
A
#
# COMPACT_ATOMS: atom_id res chain seq x y z
N MET A 1 -23.08 -10.09 -10.01
CA MET A 1 -23.14 -10.94 -8.79
C MET A 1 -21.81 -11.59 -8.43
N GLU A 2 -20.97 -12.04 -9.38
CA GLU A 2 -19.58 -12.46 -9.08
C GLU A 2 -18.57 -11.34 -9.37
N ASN A 3 -18.69 -10.72 -10.55
CA ASN A 3 -17.86 -9.55 -10.92
C ASN A 3 -18.02 -8.37 -9.95
N ASP A 4 -19.21 -8.12 -9.41
CA ASP A 4 -19.42 -7.01 -8.47
C ASP A 4 -18.58 -7.19 -7.18
N LYS A 5 -18.44 -8.44 -6.71
CA LYS A 5 -17.60 -8.76 -5.55
C LYS A 5 -16.12 -8.57 -5.88
N VAL A 6 -15.69 -9.03 -7.06
CA VAL A 6 -14.31 -8.82 -7.55
C VAL A 6 -14.00 -7.33 -7.67
N VAL A 7 -14.92 -6.55 -8.26
CA VAL A 7 -14.80 -5.09 -8.40
C VAL A 7 -14.73 -4.41 -7.03
N SER A 8 -15.55 -4.82 -6.06
CA SER A 8 -15.51 -4.29 -4.69
C SER A 8 -14.15 -4.52 -4.05
N ILE A 9 -13.64 -5.75 -4.08
CA ILE A 9 -12.32 -6.10 -3.54
C ILE A 9 -11.22 -5.27 -4.21
N LEU A 10 -11.27 -5.15 -5.55
CA LEU A 10 -10.30 -4.36 -6.30
C LEU A 10 -10.37 -2.86 -5.94
N ASN A 11 -11.56 -2.30 -5.72
CA ASN A 11 -11.72 -0.90 -5.30
C ASN A 11 -11.22 -0.67 -3.87
N ASP A 12 -11.40 -1.63 -2.97
CA ASP A 12 -10.82 -1.57 -1.62
C ASP A 12 -9.28 -1.55 -1.69
N LEU A 13 -8.67 -2.43 -2.50
CA LEU A 13 -7.24 -2.44 -2.72
C LEU A 13 -6.73 -1.17 -3.43
N LEU A 14 -7.49 -0.64 -4.38
CA LEU A 14 -7.17 0.61 -5.07
C LEU A 14 -7.10 1.79 -4.08
N THR A 15 -8.10 1.89 -3.20
CA THR A 15 -8.18 2.95 -2.19
C THR A 15 -6.98 2.89 -1.24
N LYS A 16 -6.66 1.69 -0.73
CA LYS A 16 -5.49 1.47 0.13
C LYS A 16 -4.17 1.81 -0.56
N ASN A 17 -4.02 1.49 -1.86
CA ASN A 17 -2.84 1.88 -2.63
C ASN A 17 -2.72 3.40 -2.76
N TYR A 18 -3.81 4.12 -3.02
CA TYR A 18 -3.77 5.59 -3.07
C TYR A 18 -3.45 6.23 -1.72
N ASP A 19 -4.01 5.70 -0.63
CA ASP A 19 -3.66 6.14 0.72
C ASP A 19 -2.18 5.96 1.01
N ALA A 20 -1.65 4.77 0.73
CA ALA A 20 -0.24 4.47 0.91
C ALA A 20 0.64 5.34 0.00
N GLU A 21 0.27 5.55 -1.27
CA GLU A 21 0.99 6.42 -2.20
C GLU A 21 1.12 7.84 -1.65
N LYS A 22 -0.01 8.45 -1.28
CA LYS A 22 -0.04 9.79 -0.69
C LYS A 22 0.79 9.81 0.58
N GLY A 23 0.69 8.75 1.36
CA GLY A 23 1.41 8.63 2.58
C GLY A 23 2.92 8.67 2.42
N TYR A 24 3.42 7.83 1.54
CA TYR A 24 4.83 7.81 1.22
C TYR A 24 5.35 9.14 0.65
N LYS A 25 4.53 9.89 -0.12
CA LYS A 25 4.92 11.24 -0.56
C LYS A 25 5.11 12.18 0.63
N GLU A 26 4.13 12.24 1.52
CA GLU A 26 4.21 13.09 2.71
C GLU A 26 5.38 12.69 3.64
N ALA A 27 5.67 11.38 3.75
CA ALA A 27 6.79 10.88 4.53
C ALA A 27 8.15 11.24 3.93
N ALA A 28 8.28 11.12 2.61
CA ALA A 28 9.49 11.51 1.89
C ALA A 28 9.78 13.01 2.02
N GLU A 29 8.77 13.86 2.19
CA GLU A 29 8.97 15.30 2.38
C GLU A 29 9.52 15.64 3.78
N LYS A 30 9.16 14.86 4.80
CA LYS A 30 9.41 15.17 6.22
C LYS A 30 10.61 14.45 6.84
N ILE A 31 10.97 13.28 6.34
CA ILE A 31 12.09 12.49 6.87
C ILE A 31 13.41 13.21 6.58
N GLU A 32 14.40 13.16 7.48
CA GLU A 32 15.74 13.72 7.20
C GLU A 32 16.67 12.65 6.62
N HIS A 33 16.60 11.42 7.13
CA HIS A 33 17.44 10.30 6.70
C HIS A 33 17.30 9.98 5.21
N THR A 34 18.40 10.09 4.47
CA THR A 34 18.43 10.00 3.00
C THR A 34 17.99 8.64 2.46
N SER A 35 18.45 7.54 3.06
CA SER A 35 18.05 6.19 2.61
C SER A 35 16.56 5.92 2.85
N LEU A 36 16.00 6.46 3.93
CA LEU A 36 14.59 6.25 4.29
C LEU A 36 13.70 7.14 3.42
N ARG A 37 14.15 8.35 3.08
CA ARG A 37 13.55 9.19 2.03
C ARG A 37 13.47 8.45 0.70
N GLY A 38 14.59 7.89 0.24
CA GLY A 38 14.64 7.15 -1.03
C GLY A 38 13.73 5.92 -1.01
N TYR A 39 13.61 5.23 0.13
CA TYR A 39 12.66 4.15 0.30
C TYR A 39 11.21 4.63 0.11
N PHE A 40 10.79 5.71 0.78
CA PHE A 40 9.44 6.26 0.64
C PHE A 40 9.14 6.75 -0.79
N GLU A 41 10.08 7.42 -1.45
CA GLU A 41 9.91 7.83 -2.84
C GLU A 41 9.67 6.63 -3.78
N ASN A 42 10.39 5.52 -3.55
CA ASN A 42 10.21 4.29 -4.30
C ASN A 42 8.88 3.61 -3.98
N GLN A 43 8.47 3.54 -2.70
CA GLN A 43 7.18 2.95 -2.35
C GLN A 43 6.00 3.76 -2.87
N SER A 44 6.11 5.09 -2.90
CA SER A 44 5.09 5.93 -3.53
C SER A 44 4.89 5.56 -5.00
N LYS A 45 5.97 5.41 -5.77
CA LYS A 45 5.90 4.98 -7.17
C LYS A 45 5.31 3.58 -7.32
N ASN A 46 5.70 2.63 -6.47
CA ASN A 46 5.15 1.27 -6.48
C ASN A 46 3.63 1.29 -6.28
N ARG A 47 3.14 2.02 -5.27
CA ARG A 47 1.70 2.13 -4.96
C ARG A 47 0.91 2.80 -6.08
N TYR A 48 1.49 3.81 -6.73
CA TYR A 48 0.93 4.42 -7.93
C TYR A 48 0.77 3.41 -9.07
N ASP A 49 1.82 2.64 -9.37
CA ASP A 49 1.81 1.63 -10.43
C ASP A 49 0.81 0.50 -10.12
N PHE A 50 0.75 0.06 -8.85
CA PHE A 50 -0.20 -0.96 -8.39
C PHE A 50 -1.65 -0.50 -8.59
N GLY A 51 -1.94 0.76 -8.25
CA GLY A 51 -3.24 1.36 -8.49
C GLY A 51 -3.62 1.35 -9.97
N HIS A 52 -2.68 1.55 -10.89
CA HIS A 52 -2.94 1.45 -12.34
C HIS A 52 -3.25 0.05 -12.83
N GLU A 53 -2.53 -0.96 -12.33
CA GLU A 53 -2.83 -2.36 -12.63
C GLU A 53 -4.23 -2.73 -12.13
N ILE A 54 -4.56 -2.34 -10.90
CA ILE A 54 -5.88 -2.59 -10.28
C ILE A 54 -7.00 -1.88 -11.05
N LYS A 55 -6.80 -0.62 -11.47
CA LYS A 55 -7.76 0.12 -12.33
C LYS A 55 -8.07 -0.62 -13.63
N GLY A 56 -7.04 -1.21 -14.25
CA GLY A 56 -7.19 -2.03 -15.45
C GLY A 56 -8.07 -3.25 -15.20
N LEU A 57 -7.87 -3.94 -14.08
CA LEU A 57 -8.71 -5.07 -13.68
C LEU A 57 -10.15 -4.65 -13.38
N ILE A 58 -10.37 -3.56 -12.63
CA ILE A 58 -11.74 -3.06 -12.34
C ILE A 58 -12.51 -2.83 -13.64
N SER A 59 -11.87 -2.16 -14.61
CA SER A 59 -12.46 -1.91 -15.93
C SER A 59 -12.75 -3.22 -16.68
N LYS A 60 -11.82 -4.19 -16.61
CA LYS A 60 -11.98 -5.52 -17.24
C LYS A 60 -13.18 -6.29 -16.68
N TYR A 61 -13.47 -6.16 -15.39
CA TYR A 61 -14.61 -6.79 -14.73
C TYR A 61 -15.92 -5.99 -14.84
N GLY A 62 -15.91 -4.86 -15.58
CA GLY A 62 -17.08 -4.03 -15.85
C GLY A 62 -17.42 -3.04 -14.73
N GLY A 63 -16.49 -2.83 -13.79
CA GLY A 63 -16.62 -1.83 -12.74
C GLY A 63 -16.04 -0.48 -13.14
N GLU A 64 -16.36 0.55 -12.35
CA GLU A 64 -15.69 1.84 -12.42
C GLU A 64 -14.69 1.98 -11.27
N PRO A 65 -13.45 2.43 -11.53
CA PRO A 65 -12.52 2.67 -10.45
C PRO A 65 -12.97 3.84 -9.58
N ASP A 66 -12.91 3.62 -8.27
CA ASP A 66 -13.12 4.70 -7.33
C ASP A 66 -12.03 5.76 -7.53
N LYS A 67 -12.47 6.98 -7.86
CA LYS A 67 -11.60 8.10 -8.26
C LYS A 67 -10.79 8.68 -7.08
N GLY A 68 -10.69 7.96 -5.98
CA GLY A 68 -10.04 8.42 -4.76
C GLY A 68 -10.78 9.55 -4.04
N THR A 69 -11.99 9.95 -4.45
CA THR A 69 -12.79 10.93 -3.68
C THR A 69 -13.38 10.35 -2.39
N SER A 70 -13.40 9.03 -2.24
CA SER A 70 -13.65 8.31 -0.97
C SER A 70 -12.61 8.64 0.11
N LEU A 71 -11.44 9.20 -0.28
CA LEU A 71 -10.37 9.68 0.61
C LEU A 71 -10.75 10.90 1.47
N ALA A 72 -11.92 11.52 1.27
CA ALA A 72 -12.39 12.53 2.21
C ALA A 72 -12.86 11.94 3.55
N GLY A 73 -13.14 10.62 3.60
CA GLY A 73 -13.65 9.94 4.79
C GLY A 73 -12.66 8.97 5.46
N ASP A 74 -12.01 8.10 4.67
CA ASP A 74 -11.37 6.91 5.22
C ASP A 74 -9.84 6.97 5.10
N LEU A 75 -9.22 7.89 5.85
CA LEU A 75 -7.77 7.82 6.04
C LEU A 75 -7.45 6.56 6.85
N HIS A 76 -6.78 5.56 6.24
CA HIS A 76 -6.49 4.32 6.96
C HIS A 76 -5.68 4.58 8.24
N ARG A 77 -6.00 3.86 9.32
CA ARG A 77 -5.36 4.04 10.65
C ARG A 77 -3.84 3.95 10.54
N THR A 78 -3.34 3.03 9.73
CA THR A 78 -1.92 2.87 9.42
C THR A 78 -1.26 4.17 8.96
N TRP A 79 -1.89 4.89 8.03
CA TRP A 79 -1.32 6.12 7.51
C TRP A 79 -1.40 7.27 8.52
N ILE A 80 -2.48 7.35 9.31
CA ILE A 80 -2.59 8.31 10.42
C ILE A 80 -1.42 8.12 11.40
N SER A 81 -1.13 6.88 11.75
CA SER A 81 -0.04 6.57 12.68
C SER A 81 1.34 6.97 12.13
N ILE A 82 1.59 6.79 10.82
CA ILE A 82 2.85 7.28 10.21
C ILE A 82 2.93 8.81 10.28
N ARG A 83 1.80 9.51 10.12
CA ARG A 83 1.75 10.97 10.25
C ARG A 83 2.05 11.43 11.67
N ASP A 84 1.49 10.75 12.66
CA ASP A 84 1.72 11.07 14.07
C ASP A 84 3.19 10.82 14.46
N ALA A 85 3.83 9.81 13.86
CA ALA A 85 5.24 9.52 14.05
C ALA A 85 6.18 10.66 13.57
N PHE A 86 5.74 11.51 12.63
CA PHE A 86 6.54 12.65 12.17
C PHE A 86 6.92 13.63 13.29
N ALA A 87 6.10 13.73 14.34
CA ALA A 87 6.41 14.58 15.48
C ALA A 87 7.48 13.98 16.43
N THR A 88 7.81 12.70 16.25
CA THR A 88 8.64 11.92 17.18
C THR A 88 10.06 11.68 16.63
N GLY A 89 10.22 11.62 15.32
CA GLY A 89 11.52 11.52 14.63
C GLY A 89 11.67 10.26 13.78
N ASP A 90 12.81 10.15 13.09
CA ASP A 90 13.04 9.15 12.03
C ASP A 90 12.86 7.69 12.49
N GLN A 91 13.25 7.34 13.72
CA GLN A 91 13.07 5.99 14.26
C GLN A 91 11.58 5.62 14.41
N ALA A 92 10.76 6.54 14.92
CA ALA A 92 9.33 6.29 15.09
C ALA A 92 8.64 6.13 13.73
N ILE A 93 9.06 6.91 12.74
CA ILE A 93 8.54 6.82 11.37
C ILE A 93 8.93 5.47 10.74
N TYR A 94 10.17 5.03 10.96
CA TYR A 94 10.67 3.73 10.51
C TYR A 94 9.85 2.58 11.12
N ASP A 95 9.66 2.57 12.44
CA ASP A 95 8.92 1.51 13.15
C ASP A 95 7.45 1.46 12.70
N GLU A 96 6.80 2.62 12.52
CA GLU A 96 5.42 2.65 12.05
C GLU A 96 5.30 2.28 10.57
N CYS A 97 6.31 2.58 9.75
CA CYS A 97 6.34 2.10 8.38
C CYS A 97 6.44 0.57 8.31
N ILE A 98 7.24 -0.07 9.16
CA ILE A 98 7.31 -1.54 9.22
C ILE A 98 5.94 -2.11 9.57
N ARG A 99 5.30 -1.60 10.63
CA ARG A 99 3.95 -2.01 11.03
C ARG A 99 2.95 -1.83 9.89
N GLY A 100 3.05 -0.73 9.16
CA GLY A 100 2.15 -0.45 8.05
C GLY A 100 2.32 -1.39 6.87
N GLU A 101 3.56 -1.71 6.49
CA GLU A 101 3.84 -2.65 5.41
C GLU A 101 3.49 -4.09 5.79
N GLU A 102 3.66 -4.48 7.07
CA GLU A 102 3.18 -5.76 7.59
C GLU A 102 1.66 -5.89 7.44
N ALA A 103 0.92 -4.89 7.90
CA ALA A 103 -0.54 -4.87 7.79
C ALA A 103 -1.01 -4.89 6.33
N PHE A 104 -0.34 -4.14 5.45
CA PHE A 104 -0.67 -4.13 4.02
C PHE A 104 -0.40 -5.48 3.35
N SER A 105 0.67 -6.17 3.76
CA SER A 105 1.00 -7.50 3.27
C SER A 105 0.02 -8.57 3.76
N GLU A 106 -0.40 -8.49 5.02
CA GLU A 106 -1.43 -9.36 5.61
C GLU A 106 -2.77 -9.20 4.88
N GLU A 107 -3.20 -7.97 4.63
CA GLU A 107 -4.43 -7.67 3.87
C GLU A 107 -4.42 -8.28 2.47
N TYR A 108 -3.29 -8.21 1.75
CA TYR A 108 -3.17 -8.92 0.47
C TYR A 108 -3.22 -10.44 0.64
N GLY A 109 -2.71 -10.98 1.76
CA GLY A 109 -2.90 -12.38 2.14
C GLY A 109 -4.37 -12.74 2.27
N ASP A 110 -5.12 -11.98 3.08
CA ASP A 110 -6.55 -12.19 3.33
C ASP A 110 -7.37 -12.13 2.04
N VAL A 111 -7.08 -11.15 1.17
CA VAL A 111 -7.72 -11.05 -0.15
C VAL A 111 -7.47 -12.30 -0.99
N LEU A 112 -6.24 -12.84 -0.98
CA LEU A 112 -5.89 -14.04 -1.73
C LEU A 112 -6.58 -15.31 -1.21
N GLU A 113 -7.11 -15.33 0.01
CA GLU A 113 -7.91 -16.44 0.53
C GLU A 113 -9.31 -16.50 -0.09
N ASP A 114 -9.80 -15.40 -0.68
CA ASP A 114 -11.15 -15.36 -1.25
C ASP A 114 -11.24 -16.23 -2.51
N ALA A 115 -12.00 -17.33 -2.42
CA ALA A 115 -12.19 -18.28 -3.51
C ALA A 115 -12.75 -17.66 -4.80
N VAL A 116 -13.42 -16.50 -4.72
CA VAL A 116 -14.05 -15.84 -5.87
C VAL A 116 -13.04 -15.18 -6.82
N LEU A 117 -11.79 -14.97 -6.39
CA LEU A 117 -10.82 -14.23 -7.18
C LEU A 117 -10.45 -14.96 -8.48
N PRO A 118 -10.66 -14.34 -9.64
CA PRO A 118 -10.18 -14.84 -10.92
C PRO A 118 -8.65 -14.89 -10.97
N GLN A 119 -8.10 -15.76 -11.82
CA GLN A 119 -6.66 -16.06 -11.84
C GLN A 119 -5.79 -14.82 -12.10
N ASP A 120 -6.17 -13.95 -13.03
CA ASP A 120 -5.43 -12.72 -13.36
C ASP A 120 -5.45 -11.70 -12.22
N VAL A 121 -6.55 -11.63 -11.46
CA VAL A 121 -6.60 -10.82 -10.24
C VAL A 121 -5.67 -11.41 -9.18
N ARG A 122 -5.71 -12.73 -8.96
CA ARG A 122 -4.80 -13.42 -8.03
C ARG A 122 -3.34 -13.17 -8.39
N ASP A 123 -2.98 -13.35 -9.66
CA ASP A 123 -1.61 -13.18 -10.14
C ASP A 123 -1.12 -11.74 -9.91
N THR A 124 -1.99 -10.75 -10.12
CA THR A 124 -1.70 -9.34 -9.88
C THR A 124 -1.51 -9.06 -8.38
N VAL A 125 -2.42 -9.53 -7.52
CA VAL A 125 -2.31 -9.34 -6.06
C VAL A 125 -1.08 -10.05 -5.50
N VAL A 126 -0.78 -11.29 -5.94
CA VAL A 126 0.44 -12.01 -5.57
C VAL A 126 1.69 -11.24 -5.98
N LYS A 127 1.75 -10.73 -7.20
CA LYS A 127 2.88 -9.93 -7.68
C LYS A 127 3.10 -8.70 -6.80
N GLN A 128 2.03 -7.98 -6.48
CA GLN A 128 2.10 -6.78 -5.65
C GLN A 128 2.51 -7.10 -4.21
N LYS A 129 1.93 -8.16 -3.61
CA LYS A 129 2.31 -8.66 -2.28
C LYS A 129 3.78 -9.05 -2.22
N LEU A 130 4.31 -9.77 -3.21
CA LEU A 130 5.73 -10.12 -3.26
C LEU A 130 6.64 -8.87 -3.34
N SER A 131 6.16 -7.81 -3.98
CA SER A 131 6.90 -6.54 -4.01
C SER A 131 6.89 -5.85 -2.64
N VAL A 132 5.73 -5.83 -1.95
CA VAL A 132 5.60 -5.35 -0.55
C VAL A 132 6.52 -6.14 0.38
N ASP A 133 6.48 -7.46 0.33
CA ASP A 133 7.28 -8.33 1.19
C ASP A 133 8.79 -8.12 0.99
N LYS A 134 9.23 -7.93 -0.27
CA LYS A 134 10.63 -7.60 -0.58
C LYS A 134 11.02 -6.21 -0.07
N ALA A 135 10.14 -5.23 -0.22
CA ALA A 135 10.35 -3.88 0.28
C ALA A 135 10.46 -3.88 1.81
N LEU A 136 9.57 -4.58 2.50
CA LEU A 136 9.58 -4.76 3.95
C LEU A 136 10.85 -5.47 4.43
N ALA A 137 11.27 -6.54 3.75
CA ALA A 137 12.52 -7.22 4.06
C ALA A 137 13.73 -6.28 3.92
N SER A 138 13.75 -5.46 2.88
CA SER A 138 14.81 -4.46 2.65
C SER A 138 14.80 -3.36 3.71
N LEU A 139 13.60 -2.91 4.12
CA LEU A 139 13.43 -1.92 5.17
C LEU A 139 13.97 -2.44 6.51
N ARG A 140 13.63 -3.67 6.89
CA ARG A 140 14.07 -4.31 8.16
C ARG A 140 15.58 -4.48 8.30
N VAL A 141 16.33 -4.45 7.19
CA VAL A 141 17.80 -4.55 7.21
C VAL A 141 18.48 -3.21 6.88
N MET A 142 17.73 -2.11 6.88
CA MET A 142 18.28 -0.79 6.59
C MET A 142 19.29 -0.39 7.68
N GLU A 143 20.51 -0.06 7.25
CA GLU A 143 21.53 0.49 8.14
C GLU A 143 21.05 1.82 8.73
N GLY A 144 21.35 2.06 10.01
CA GLY A 144 20.94 3.27 10.74
C GLY A 144 19.66 3.14 11.56
N PHE A 145 18.88 2.06 11.36
CA PHE A 145 17.66 1.76 12.13
C PHE A 145 17.63 0.35 12.72
N THR A 146 18.62 -0.48 12.38
CA THR A 146 18.81 -1.83 12.91
C THR A 146 19.72 -1.78 14.15
N SER A 147 19.30 -2.45 15.24
CA SER A 147 20.08 -2.58 16.48
C SER A 147 21.07 -3.73 16.42
#